data_AF-A0A350UBM8-F1
#
_entry.id   AF-A0A350UBM8-F1
#
_cell.length_a   1.000
_cell.length_b   1.000
_cell.length_c   1.000
_cell.angle_alpha   90.00
_cell.angle_beta   90.00
_cell.angle_gamma   90.00
#
_symmetry.space_group_name_H-M   'P 1'
#
loop_
_entity.id
_entity.type
_entity.pdbx_description
1 polymer ?
#
loop_
_entity_poly.entity_id
_entity_poly.type
_entity_poly.pdbx_seq_one_letter_code
_entity_poly.pdbx_strand_id
1 'polypeptide(L)'
;MKRQIQGNTGGIRDSILNEMLLLYDIEMSSDEFLSNEVCDALVLFTSLINREVLLYVSRVGKIMDVRIGDDHSVHMEEMRLVRNIDRLSGVRCIHTHPNETGYLSDVDLGSLNALRLDAMCAIGVKEGRASSVYAAFIGDMEGEERVPVIYGPMRAHHLPQKQLMDAILEADKRLLTDAYNIVEIKPDRAVLAGIESADGYDTISELAELCQTAGIKVVAREQQRRRAIDAATYIGSGKADELALLASACEADIFVFDDELTAIQLRNLEQALGLPIVDRTMLILDIFAQRAQSREGKLQVELAQLKYRLPRLLGMGKVLSRQGASGVGMRGPGEKKLEIDRRRIRRRVFELEQELAEIEKQRGLRRAKRAANPIPVVALVGY
;
A
#
# COMPACT_ATOMS: atom_id res chain seq x y z
N MET A 1 18.63 -5.43 -4.02
CA MET A 1 18.93 -5.79 -2.62
C MET A 1 20.33 -6.36 -2.58
N LYS A 2 21.09 -6.04 -1.53
CA LYS A 2 22.44 -6.56 -1.33
C LYS A 2 22.30 -8.02 -0.87
N ARG A 3 22.91 -8.98 -1.57
CA ARG A 3 22.88 -10.40 -1.18
C ARG A 3 23.81 -10.57 0.02
N GLN A 4 23.25 -10.73 1.22
CA GLN A 4 24.01 -10.87 2.45
C GLN A 4 23.18 -11.65 3.47
N ILE A 5 23.80 -12.61 4.15
CA ILE A 5 23.17 -13.33 5.27
C ILE A 5 23.16 -12.40 6.50
N GLN A 6 21.99 -12.22 7.12
CA GLN A 6 21.81 -11.36 8.30
C GLN A 6 21.64 -12.21 9.59
N GLY A 7 21.65 -11.56 10.76
CA GLY A 7 21.46 -12.21 12.06
C GLY A 7 22.77 -12.75 12.66
N ASN A 8 22.65 -13.79 13.50
CA ASN A 8 23.74 -14.37 14.28
C ASN A 8 24.63 -15.28 13.43
N THR A 9 25.53 -14.67 12.65
CA THR A 9 26.51 -15.36 11.80
C THR A 9 27.81 -15.73 12.54
N GLY A 10 27.97 -15.30 13.80
CA GLY A 10 29.18 -15.51 14.58
C GLY A 10 29.49 -16.99 14.81
N GLY A 11 30.72 -17.41 14.47
CA GLY A 11 31.19 -18.79 14.65
C GLY A 11 30.81 -19.76 13.53
N ILE A 12 30.16 -19.29 12.47
CA ILE A 12 29.84 -20.09 11.27
C ILE A 12 30.97 -19.94 10.25
N ARG A 13 31.35 -21.03 9.59
CA ARG A 13 32.40 -21.01 8.56
C ARG A 13 31.94 -20.21 7.34
N ASP A 14 32.83 -19.37 6.81
CA ASP A 14 32.57 -18.57 5.60
C ASP A 14 32.13 -19.42 4.40
N SER A 15 32.64 -20.66 4.28
CA SER A 15 32.22 -21.58 3.22
C SER A 15 30.71 -21.88 3.28
N ILE A 16 30.16 -22.06 4.49
CA ILE A 16 28.73 -22.33 4.71
C ILE A 16 27.93 -21.06 4.44
N LEU A 17 28.39 -19.91 4.93
CA LEU A 17 27.71 -18.62 4.69
C LEU A 17 27.64 -18.29 3.19
N ASN A 18 28.72 -18.56 2.44
CA ASN A 18 28.75 -18.37 0.99
C ASN A 18 27.81 -19.34 0.25
N GLU A 19 27.69 -20.58 0.72
CA GLU A 19 26.75 -21.56 0.16
C GLU A 19 25.30 -21.14 0.43
N MET A 20 25.00 -20.61 1.62
CA MET A 20 23.68 -20.07 1.96
C MET A 20 23.27 -18.89 1.07
N LEU A 21 24.22 -18.13 0.49
CA LEU A 21 23.88 -17.05 -0.46
C LEU A 21 23.21 -17.59 -1.74
N LEU A 22 23.40 -18.87 -2.08
CA LEU A 22 22.73 -19.52 -3.21
C LEU A 22 21.22 -19.66 -2.97
N LEU A 23 20.74 -19.58 -1.72
CA LEU A 23 19.30 -19.55 -1.43
C LEU A 23 18.62 -18.38 -2.15
N TYR A 24 19.29 -17.23 -2.34
CA TYR A 24 18.71 -16.10 -3.09
C TYR A 24 18.50 -16.38 -4.58
N ASP A 25 19.09 -17.44 -5.12
CA ASP A 25 18.97 -17.84 -6.52
C ASP A 25 17.85 -18.88 -6.74
N ILE A 26 17.27 -19.43 -5.67
CA ILE A 26 16.11 -20.33 -5.77
C ILE A 26 14.86 -19.50 -6.08
N GLU A 27 14.14 -19.89 -7.13
CA GLU A 27 12.84 -19.33 -7.50
C GLU A 27 11.75 -20.35 -7.22
N MET A 28 10.75 -19.94 -6.44
CA MET A 28 9.56 -20.76 -6.21
C MET A 28 8.47 -20.38 -7.19
N SER A 29 7.59 -21.33 -7.52
CA SER A 29 6.39 -20.98 -8.28
C SER A 29 5.44 -20.15 -7.42
N SER A 30 4.65 -19.27 -8.06
CA SER A 30 3.69 -18.41 -7.36
C SER A 30 2.53 -19.17 -6.70
N ASP A 31 2.30 -20.43 -7.09
CA ASP A 31 1.31 -21.34 -6.50
C ASP A 31 1.90 -22.29 -5.44
N GLU A 32 3.22 -22.20 -5.19
CA GLU A 32 3.90 -22.95 -4.13
C GLU A 32 4.04 -22.10 -2.86
N PHE A 33 3.58 -22.64 -1.75
CA PHE A 33 3.77 -22.07 -0.42
C PHE A 33 5.20 -22.29 0.09
N LEU A 34 5.67 -23.55 0.00
CA LEU A 34 7.04 -23.98 0.33
C LEU A 34 7.44 -25.10 -0.64
N SER A 35 8.44 -24.85 -1.49
CA SER A 35 8.93 -25.86 -2.43
C SER A 35 9.82 -26.88 -1.70
N ASN A 36 9.90 -28.09 -2.26
CA ASN A 36 10.74 -29.14 -1.68
C ASN A 36 12.22 -28.74 -1.66
N GLU A 37 12.69 -28.06 -2.71
CA GLU A 37 14.07 -27.57 -2.80
C GLU A 37 14.42 -26.60 -1.67
N VAL A 38 13.55 -25.61 -1.42
CA VAL A 38 13.75 -24.65 -0.30
C VAL A 38 13.69 -25.37 1.04
N CYS A 39 12.74 -26.29 1.21
CA CYS A 39 12.61 -27.06 2.44
C CYS A 39 13.89 -27.87 2.73
N ASP A 40 14.40 -28.61 1.75
CA ASP A 40 15.58 -29.45 1.89
C ASP A 40 16.83 -28.61 2.16
N ALA A 41 16.98 -27.46 1.49
CA ALA A 41 18.07 -26.54 1.73
C ALA A 41 18.03 -25.97 3.16
N LEU A 42 16.86 -25.56 3.64
CA LEU A 42 16.66 -25.08 5.01
C LEU A 42 17.02 -26.15 6.06
N VAL A 43 16.55 -27.37 5.87
CA VAL A 43 16.85 -28.52 6.75
C VAL A 43 18.36 -28.79 6.77
N LEU A 44 19.02 -28.77 5.61
CA LEU A 44 20.45 -28.98 5.48
C LEU A 44 21.23 -27.91 6.26
N PHE A 45 20.98 -26.62 6.00
CA PHE A 45 21.73 -25.55 6.65
C PHE A 45 21.50 -25.53 8.16
N THR A 46 20.25 -25.71 8.60
CA THR A 46 19.91 -25.82 10.03
C THR A 46 20.67 -26.96 10.69
N SER A 47 20.79 -28.12 10.03
CA SER A 47 21.53 -29.27 10.54
C SER A 47 23.03 -29.03 10.60
N LEU A 48 23.59 -28.26 9.65
CA LEU A 48 25.01 -27.92 9.61
C LEU A 48 25.41 -26.91 10.68
N ILE A 49 24.56 -25.91 10.94
CA ILE A 49 24.88 -24.79 11.83
C ILE A 49 24.25 -24.95 13.23
N ASN A 50 23.29 -25.85 13.39
CA ASN A 50 22.49 -26.07 14.60
C ASN A 50 21.89 -24.77 15.16
N ARG A 51 21.35 -23.94 14.27
CA ARG A 51 20.65 -22.68 14.55
C ARG A 51 19.50 -22.54 13.57
N GLU A 52 18.51 -21.73 13.94
CA GLU A 52 17.39 -21.38 13.07
C GLU A 52 17.88 -20.67 11.81
N VAL A 53 17.21 -20.95 10.70
CA VAL A 53 17.43 -20.27 9.42
C VAL A 53 16.08 -19.73 8.97
N LEU A 54 15.99 -18.42 8.73
CA LEU A 54 14.77 -17.73 8.30
C LEU A 54 14.91 -17.30 6.83
N LEU A 55 13.84 -17.49 6.09
CA LEU A 55 13.65 -17.03 4.72
C LEU A 55 12.42 -16.15 4.61
N TYR A 56 12.58 -15.01 3.95
CA TYR A 56 11.49 -14.13 3.59
C TYR A 56 11.21 -14.26 2.10
N VAL A 57 10.02 -14.76 1.75
CA VAL A 57 9.65 -15.07 0.35
C VAL A 57 8.47 -14.19 -0.07
N SER A 58 8.59 -13.56 -1.24
CA SER A 58 7.50 -12.76 -1.82
C SER A 58 6.40 -13.64 -2.44
N ARG A 59 5.22 -13.06 -2.70
CA ARG A 59 4.11 -13.77 -3.39
C ARG A 59 4.46 -14.35 -4.77
N VAL A 60 5.43 -13.76 -5.47
CA VAL A 60 5.90 -14.26 -6.77
C VAL A 60 7.01 -15.32 -6.64
N GLY A 61 7.29 -15.79 -5.41
CA GLY A 61 8.22 -16.88 -5.14
C GLY A 61 9.70 -16.47 -5.08
N LYS A 62 10.00 -15.16 -5.10
CA LYS A 62 11.36 -14.65 -4.95
C LYS A 62 11.77 -14.57 -3.48
N ILE A 63 12.94 -15.11 -3.15
CA ILE A 63 13.59 -14.97 -1.84
C ILE A 63 14.17 -13.57 -1.69
N MET A 64 13.75 -12.89 -0.63
CA MET A 64 14.03 -11.47 -0.37
C MET A 64 15.06 -11.28 0.73
N ASP A 65 15.08 -12.16 1.72
CA ASP A 65 16.08 -12.13 2.77
C ASP A 65 16.34 -13.51 3.36
N VAL A 66 17.56 -13.71 3.87
CA VAL A 66 18.03 -14.94 4.51
C VAL A 66 18.70 -14.56 5.83
N ARG A 67 18.27 -15.15 6.95
CA ARG A 67 18.78 -14.85 8.29
C ARG A 67 19.11 -16.10 9.09
N ILE A 68 19.98 -15.94 10.10
CA ILE A 68 20.38 -17.00 11.03
C ILE A 68 20.10 -16.57 12.48
N GLY A 69 19.56 -17.48 13.28
CA GLY A 69 19.22 -17.27 14.69
C GLY A 69 17.76 -16.87 14.90
N ASP A 70 17.40 -16.59 16.14
CA ASP A 70 16.05 -16.23 16.63
C ASP A 70 15.69 -14.75 16.41
N ASP A 71 16.44 -14.05 15.56
CA ASP A 71 16.28 -12.61 15.36
C ASP A 71 15.13 -12.30 14.37
N HIS A 72 13.93 -12.19 14.92
CA HIS A 72 12.74 -11.72 14.21
C HIS A 72 12.70 -10.18 14.03
N SER A 73 13.75 -9.43 14.44
CA SER A 73 13.79 -7.97 14.29
C SER A 73 14.03 -7.56 12.83
N VAL A 74 12.95 -7.48 12.05
CA VAL A 74 13.00 -7.03 10.66
C VAL A 74 12.73 -5.53 10.59
N HIS A 75 13.62 -4.77 9.96
CA HIS A 75 13.30 -3.41 9.51
C HIS A 75 12.33 -3.48 8.31
N MET A 76 11.02 -3.42 8.59
CA MET A 76 9.95 -3.60 7.61
C MET A 76 9.91 -2.57 6.47
N GLU A 77 10.54 -1.41 6.66
CA GLU A 77 10.56 -0.31 5.68
C GLU A 77 11.21 -0.70 4.34
N GLU A 78 12.00 -1.78 4.29
CA GLU A 78 12.66 -2.28 3.07
C GLU A 78 12.00 -3.51 2.42
N MET A 79 11.23 -4.31 3.17
CA MET A 79 10.68 -5.60 2.69
C MET A 79 9.19 -5.56 2.36
N ARG A 80 8.45 -4.55 2.82
CA ARG A 80 7.03 -4.45 2.52
C ARG A 80 6.80 -4.15 1.04
N LEU A 81 6.19 -5.09 0.33
CA LEU A 81 5.90 -4.96 -1.10
C LEU A 81 4.54 -4.29 -1.36
N VAL A 82 3.65 -4.29 -0.36
CA VAL A 82 2.30 -3.71 -0.42
C VAL A 82 2.30 -2.32 0.23
N ARG A 83 1.88 -1.30 -0.52
CA ARG A 83 1.87 0.11 -0.06
C ARG A 83 0.76 0.45 0.94
N ASN A 84 -0.29 -0.37 1.01
CA ASN A 84 -1.40 -0.16 1.93
C ASN A 84 -1.05 -0.75 3.30
N ILE A 85 -1.08 0.08 4.36
CA ILE A 85 -0.76 -0.34 5.73
C ILE A 85 -1.74 -1.40 6.26
N ASP A 86 -2.96 -1.41 5.70
CA ASP A 86 -4.09 -2.24 6.13
C ASP A 86 -4.09 -3.64 5.53
N ARG A 87 -3.15 -3.95 4.62
CA ARG A 87 -3.03 -5.27 3.99
C ARG A 87 -1.81 -6.03 4.51
N LEU A 88 -1.76 -7.32 4.20
CA LEU A 88 -0.56 -8.13 4.45
C LEU A 88 0.66 -7.54 3.70
N SER A 89 1.85 -7.82 4.21
CA SER A 89 3.11 -7.27 3.71
C SER A 89 3.48 -7.75 2.29
N GLY A 90 2.85 -8.84 1.83
CA GLY A 90 3.19 -9.51 0.57
C GLY A 90 4.39 -10.46 0.69
N VAL A 91 4.79 -10.78 1.93
CA VAL A 91 5.96 -11.58 2.26
C VAL A 91 5.57 -12.64 3.29
N ARG A 92 5.91 -13.90 3.02
CA ARG A 92 5.82 -15.00 3.99
C ARG A 92 7.18 -15.25 4.61
N CYS A 93 7.20 -15.54 5.91
CA CYS A 93 8.40 -15.98 6.61
C CYS A 93 8.36 -17.51 6.73
N ILE A 94 9.47 -18.16 6.39
CA ILE A 94 9.68 -19.60 6.49
C ILE A 94 10.94 -19.81 7.30
N HIS A 95 10.85 -20.47 8.44
CA HIS A 95 12.00 -20.73 9.29
C HIS A 95 12.06 -22.16 9.79
N THR A 96 13.16 -22.48 10.46
CA THR A 96 13.44 -23.82 10.99
C THR A 96 13.62 -23.79 12.49
N HIS A 97 13.16 -24.84 13.17
CA HIS A 97 13.44 -25.07 14.59
C HIS A 97 14.40 -26.26 14.76
N PRO A 98 15.66 -26.04 15.18
CA PRO A 98 16.65 -27.10 15.35
C PRO A 98 16.31 -27.99 16.56
N ASN A 99 16.27 -29.31 16.34
CA ASN A 99 15.98 -30.34 17.35
C ASN A 99 14.58 -30.29 17.96
N GLU A 100 13.66 -29.53 17.35
CA GLU A 100 12.30 -29.35 17.85
C GLU A 100 11.25 -29.70 16.78
N THR A 101 9.98 -29.59 17.16
CA THR A 101 8.85 -29.63 16.23
C THR A 101 8.69 -28.28 15.55
N GLY A 102 8.04 -28.24 14.39
CA GLY A 102 7.71 -26.97 13.73
C GLY A 102 6.60 -26.19 14.42
N TYR A 103 6.26 -26.48 15.67
CA TYR A 103 5.21 -25.76 16.39
C TYR A 103 5.61 -24.29 16.56
N LEU A 104 4.67 -23.38 16.31
CA LEU A 104 4.92 -21.94 16.35
C LEU A 104 4.75 -21.39 17.78
N SER A 105 5.74 -20.64 18.25
CA SER A 105 5.74 -19.99 19.55
C SER A 105 4.91 -18.70 19.56
N ASP A 106 4.60 -18.17 20.74
CA ASP A 106 3.94 -16.85 20.86
C ASP A 106 4.78 -15.72 20.25
N VAL A 107 6.10 -15.87 20.22
CA VAL A 107 7.01 -14.92 19.56
C VAL A 107 6.79 -14.95 18.04
N ASP A 108 6.71 -16.14 17.45
CA ASP A 108 6.44 -16.31 16.02
C ASP A 108 5.08 -15.70 15.61
N LEU A 109 4.05 -15.95 16.43
CA LEU A 109 2.70 -15.43 16.22
C LEU A 109 2.64 -13.90 16.44
N GLY A 110 3.40 -13.40 17.41
CA GLY A 110 3.61 -11.96 17.62
C GLY A 110 4.26 -11.30 16.41
N SER A 111 5.30 -11.92 15.84
CA SER A 111 5.96 -11.44 14.62
C SER A 111 5.05 -11.49 13.39
N LEU A 112 4.26 -12.56 13.23
CA LEU A 112 3.23 -12.66 12.19
C LEU A 112 2.29 -11.45 12.20
N ASN A 113 1.78 -11.10 13.38
CA ASN A 113 0.86 -9.97 13.57
C ASN A 113 1.56 -8.61 13.40
N ALA A 114 2.69 -8.40 14.10
CA ALA A 114 3.40 -7.12 14.11
C ALA A 114 3.93 -6.74 12.71
N LEU A 115 4.44 -7.72 11.98
CA LEU A 115 4.99 -7.52 10.63
C LEU A 115 3.93 -7.73 9.53
N ARG A 116 2.69 -8.08 9.91
CA ARG A 116 1.59 -8.43 8.99
C ARG A 116 2.03 -9.38 7.87
N LEU A 117 2.77 -10.42 8.21
CA LEU A 117 3.30 -11.38 7.21
C LEU A 117 2.16 -12.12 6.53
N ASP A 118 2.35 -12.44 5.24
CA ASP A 118 1.41 -13.28 4.49
C ASP A 118 1.19 -14.63 5.19
N ALA A 119 2.26 -15.18 5.77
CA ALA A 119 2.24 -16.36 6.64
C ALA A 119 3.52 -16.42 7.48
N MET A 120 3.46 -17.15 8.60
CA MET A 120 4.61 -17.60 9.37
C MET A 120 4.66 -19.13 9.33
N CYS A 121 5.76 -19.70 8.84
CA CYS A 121 5.90 -21.13 8.62
C CYS A 121 7.14 -21.66 9.33
N ALA A 122 7.00 -22.67 10.18
CA ALA A 122 8.11 -23.30 10.88
C ALA A 122 8.27 -24.76 10.46
N ILE A 123 9.51 -25.15 10.18
CA ILE A 123 9.93 -26.51 9.86
C ILE A 123 10.73 -27.05 11.05
N GLY A 124 10.19 -28.02 11.77
CA GLY A 124 10.96 -28.72 12.79
C GLY A 124 12.04 -29.57 12.12
N VAL A 125 13.28 -29.51 12.62
CA VAL A 125 14.41 -30.27 12.07
C VAL A 125 14.94 -31.24 13.11
N LYS A 126 14.90 -32.53 12.81
CA LYS A 126 15.40 -33.59 13.70
C LYS A 126 16.21 -34.60 12.89
N GLU A 127 17.41 -34.93 13.37
CA GLU A 127 18.29 -35.93 12.75
C GLU A 127 18.51 -35.69 11.24
N GLY A 128 18.68 -34.42 10.84
CA GLY A 128 18.92 -34.05 9.43
C GLY A 128 17.67 -34.13 8.54
N ARG A 129 16.47 -34.21 9.11
CA ARG A 129 15.21 -34.32 8.36
C ARG A 129 14.16 -33.37 8.91
N ALA A 130 13.23 -32.96 8.04
CA ALA A 130 12.04 -32.24 8.48
C ALA A 130 11.12 -33.18 9.29
N SER A 131 10.88 -32.83 10.56
CA SER A 131 10.03 -33.59 11.48
C SER A 131 8.54 -33.25 11.29
N SER A 132 8.23 -31.97 11.13
CA SER A 132 6.87 -31.44 11.00
C SER A 132 6.92 -30.01 10.45
N VAL A 133 5.87 -29.60 9.74
CA VAL A 133 5.69 -28.22 9.28
C VAL A 133 4.40 -27.66 9.86
N TYR A 134 4.45 -26.44 10.38
CA TYR A 134 3.26 -25.66 10.72
C TYR A 134 3.28 -24.35 9.95
N ALA A 135 2.09 -23.86 9.61
CA ALA A 135 1.89 -22.56 8.99
C ALA A 135 0.79 -21.82 9.73
N ALA A 136 1.08 -20.60 10.18
CA ALA A 136 0.12 -19.68 10.76
C ALA A 136 -0.19 -18.53 9.80
N PHE A 137 -1.44 -18.12 9.83
CA PHE A 137 -1.98 -17.01 9.08
C PHE A 137 -2.71 -16.07 10.03
N ILE A 138 -2.79 -14.79 9.69
CA ILE A 138 -3.59 -13.84 10.45
C ILE A 138 -5.06 -14.30 10.41
N GLY A 139 -5.63 -14.49 11.59
CA GLY A 139 -7.02 -14.87 11.76
C GLY A 139 -7.87 -13.73 12.32
N ASP A 140 -9.06 -14.12 12.79
CA ASP A 140 -10.11 -13.20 13.20
C ASP A 140 -9.81 -12.59 14.58
N MET A 141 -10.47 -11.46 14.87
CA MET A 141 -10.43 -10.86 16.20
C MET A 141 -11.32 -11.65 17.16
N GLU A 142 -10.78 -12.05 18.30
CA GLU A 142 -11.55 -12.50 19.46
C GLU A 142 -11.27 -11.54 20.63
N GLY A 143 -12.19 -10.59 20.86
CA GLY A 143 -11.95 -9.50 21.81
C GLY A 143 -10.90 -8.50 21.28
N GLU A 144 -9.82 -8.29 22.04
CA GLU A 144 -8.73 -7.38 21.68
C GLU A 144 -7.56 -8.07 20.96
N GLU A 145 -7.59 -9.40 20.84
CA GLU A 145 -6.50 -10.18 20.27
C GLU A 145 -6.88 -10.84 18.95
N ARG A 146 -5.90 -10.97 18.05
CA ARG A 146 -6.03 -11.74 16.82
C ARG A 146 -5.69 -13.18 17.08
N VAL A 147 -6.67 -14.07 16.88
CA VAL A 147 -6.46 -15.51 17.00
C VAL A 147 -5.94 -16.02 15.66
N PRO A 148 -4.69 -16.51 15.56
CA PRO A 148 -4.13 -16.95 14.30
C PRO A 148 -4.77 -18.26 13.82
N VAL A 149 -4.92 -18.40 12.51
CA VAL A 149 -5.33 -19.66 11.90
C VAL A 149 -4.07 -20.50 11.68
N ILE A 150 -3.98 -21.64 12.36
CA ILE A 150 -2.80 -22.52 12.32
C ILE A 150 -3.13 -23.82 11.59
N TYR A 151 -2.25 -24.21 10.67
CA TYR A 151 -2.25 -25.49 9.99
C TYR A 151 -1.04 -26.30 10.44
N GLY A 152 -1.27 -27.51 10.94
CA GLY A 152 -0.21 -28.44 11.31
C GLY A 152 -0.66 -29.50 12.31
N PRO A 153 0.19 -30.50 12.60
CA PRO A 153 1.45 -30.77 11.91
C PRO A 153 1.23 -31.31 10.50
N MET A 154 1.96 -30.75 9.53
CA MET A 154 1.99 -31.21 8.14
C MET A 154 3.30 -31.91 7.80
N ARG A 155 3.29 -32.73 6.75
CA ARG A 155 4.49 -33.38 6.22
C ARG A 155 5.15 -32.45 5.20
N ALA A 156 6.44 -32.14 5.40
CA ALA A 156 7.19 -31.17 4.61
C ALA A 156 7.11 -31.35 3.09
N HIS A 157 7.19 -32.60 2.61
CA HIS A 157 7.15 -32.89 1.17
C HIS A 157 5.74 -33.18 0.62
N HIS A 158 4.69 -33.01 1.42
CA HIS A 158 3.30 -33.27 1.05
C HIS A 158 2.39 -32.15 1.57
N LEU A 159 2.81 -30.90 1.40
CA LEU A 159 2.03 -29.75 1.84
C LEU A 159 0.82 -29.53 0.92
N PRO A 160 -0.34 -29.14 1.47
CA PRO A 160 -1.48 -28.73 0.67
C PRO A 160 -1.25 -27.32 0.10
N GLN A 161 -0.33 -27.20 -0.87
CA GLN A 161 0.18 -25.93 -1.42
C GLN A 161 -0.95 -24.93 -1.72
N LYS A 162 -1.94 -25.37 -2.52
CA LYS A 162 -3.08 -24.54 -2.89
C LYS A 162 -3.87 -24.03 -1.68
N GLN A 163 -4.14 -24.90 -0.71
CA GLN A 163 -4.91 -24.53 0.49
C GLN A 163 -4.16 -23.49 1.33
N LEU A 164 -2.84 -23.64 1.46
CA LEU A 164 -2.01 -22.68 2.20
C LEU A 164 -1.92 -21.34 1.45
N MET A 165 -1.82 -21.36 0.12
CA MET A 165 -1.87 -20.13 -0.69
C MET A 165 -3.24 -19.44 -0.64
N ASP A 166 -4.33 -20.21 -0.68
CA ASP A 166 -5.69 -19.70 -0.50
C ASP A 166 -5.90 -19.10 0.91
N ALA A 167 -5.26 -19.67 1.93
CA ALA A 167 -5.29 -19.14 3.30
C ALA A 167 -4.62 -17.75 3.42
N ILE A 168 -3.58 -17.45 2.62
CA ILE A 168 -2.98 -16.10 2.52
C ILE A 168 -4.03 -15.12 1.97
N LEU A 169 -4.74 -15.51 0.90
CA LEU A 169 -5.76 -14.65 0.31
C LEU A 169 -6.90 -14.38 1.29
N GLU A 170 -7.29 -15.37 2.08
CA GLU A 170 -8.33 -15.22 3.10
C GLU A 170 -7.87 -14.35 4.27
N ALA A 171 -6.63 -14.51 4.75
CA ALA A 171 -6.04 -13.63 5.76
C ALA A 171 -5.96 -12.16 5.29
N ASP A 172 -5.67 -11.93 4.00
CA ASP A 172 -5.63 -10.58 3.43
C ASP A 172 -7.03 -9.96 3.37
N LYS A 173 -8.07 -10.77 3.09
CA LYS A 173 -9.46 -10.33 3.17
C LYS A 173 -9.86 -10.03 4.61
N ARG A 174 -9.50 -10.88 5.59
CA ARG A 174 -9.78 -10.62 7.01
C ARG A 174 -9.21 -9.29 7.45
N LEU A 175 -7.95 -9.00 7.10
CA LEU A 175 -7.36 -7.69 7.41
C LEU A 175 -8.07 -6.53 6.75
N LEU A 176 -8.53 -6.68 5.50
CA LEU A 176 -9.35 -5.66 4.86
C LEU A 176 -10.69 -5.51 5.58
N THR A 177 -11.42 -6.59 5.78
CA THR A 177 -12.72 -6.63 6.47
C THR A 177 -12.62 -6.08 7.90
N ASP A 178 -11.54 -6.36 8.61
CA ASP A 178 -11.25 -5.83 9.94
C ASP A 178 -10.78 -4.37 9.90
N ALA A 179 -10.05 -3.92 8.88
CA ALA A 179 -9.82 -2.49 8.67
C ALA A 179 -11.14 -1.75 8.39
N TYR A 180 -12.13 -2.44 7.81
CA TYR A 180 -13.49 -1.93 7.62
C TYR A 180 -14.41 -2.11 8.85
N ASN A 181 -14.12 -3.03 9.78
CA ASN A 181 -14.99 -3.38 10.93
C ASN A 181 -14.45 -2.94 12.31
N ILE A 182 -13.12 -2.82 12.51
CA ILE A 182 -12.48 -2.38 13.77
C ILE A 182 -12.40 -0.86 13.84
N VAL A 183 -12.42 -0.19 12.69
CA VAL A 183 -12.76 1.21 12.63
C VAL A 183 -14.29 1.23 12.80
N GLU A 184 -14.79 1.65 13.97
CA GLU A 184 -15.96 2.56 13.92
C GLU A 184 -15.60 3.51 12.79
N ILE A 185 -16.24 3.41 11.61
CA ILE A 185 -16.02 4.37 10.53
C ILE A 185 -16.47 5.69 11.12
N LYS A 186 -15.51 6.36 11.79
CA LYS A 186 -15.51 7.77 12.03
C LYS A 186 -15.12 8.29 10.66
N PRO A 187 -16.10 8.72 9.86
CA PRO A 187 -15.80 9.38 8.60
C PRO A 187 -14.74 10.46 8.85
N ASP A 188 -13.75 10.55 7.95
CA ASP A 188 -12.69 11.56 8.04
C ASP A 188 -13.30 12.92 8.38
N ARG A 189 -12.79 13.56 9.42
CA ARG A 189 -13.34 14.82 9.91
C ARG A 189 -12.73 15.95 9.10
N ALA A 190 -13.52 16.52 8.19
CA ALA A 190 -13.05 17.57 7.28
C ALA A 190 -13.38 18.98 7.78
N VAL A 191 -12.40 19.87 7.69
CA VAL A 191 -12.66 21.31 7.62
C VAL A 191 -12.76 21.72 6.16
N LEU A 192 -13.87 22.32 5.78
CA LEU A 192 -14.04 22.90 4.45
C LEU A 192 -13.47 24.31 4.44
N ALA A 193 -12.68 24.64 3.43
CA ALA A 193 -12.09 25.96 3.26
C ALA A 193 -12.32 26.46 1.82
N GLY A 194 -12.72 27.72 1.68
CA GLY A 194 -12.94 28.31 0.36
C GLY A 194 -12.93 29.82 0.37
N ILE A 195 -12.97 30.41 -0.82
CA ILE A 195 -13.19 31.84 -1.01
C ILE A 195 -14.67 32.06 -1.29
N GLU A 196 -15.23 33.11 -0.69
CA GLU A 196 -16.65 33.45 -0.91
C GLU A 196 -16.89 33.81 -2.38
N SER A 197 -17.88 33.16 -3.00
CA SER A 197 -18.26 33.43 -4.39
C SER A 197 -18.84 34.84 -4.54
N ALA A 198 -18.42 35.57 -5.58
CA ALA A 198 -18.93 36.91 -5.87
C ALA A 198 -20.42 36.90 -6.27
N ASP A 199 -20.90 35.76 -6.79
CA ASP A 199 -22.26 35.60 -7.31
C ASP A 199 -23.26 35.16 -6.23
N GLY A 200 -22.82 35.03 -4.98
CA GLY A 200 -23.67 34.65 -3.84
C GLY A 200 -24.09 33.18 -3.83
N TYR A 201 -23.57 32.35 -4.74
CA TYR A 201 -23.80 30.92 -4.75
C TYR A 201 -22.98 30.21 -3.66
N ASP A 202 -23.64 29.37 -2.87
CA ASP A 202 -23.04 28.67 -1.73
C ASP A 202 -22.30 27.41 -2.18
N THR A 203 -21.10 27.61 -2.74
CA THR A 203 -20.23 26.53 -3.21
C THR A 203 -19.76 25.62 -2.07
N ILE A 204 -19.65 26.12 -0.84
CA ILE A 204 -19.21 25.35 0.32
C ILE A 204 -20.29 24.36 0.78
N SER A 205 -21.57 24.72 0.67
CA SER A 205 -22.64 23.75 0.91
C SER A 205 -22.64 22.63 -0.12
N GLU A 206 -22.40 22.93 -1.40
CA GLU A 206 -22.21 21.90 -2.43
C GLU A 206 -20.99 21.01 -2.13
N LEU A 207 -19.87 21.60 -1.71
CA LEU A 207 -18.68 20.86 -1.31
C LEU A 207 -18.97 19.94 -0.12
N ALA A 208 -19.81 20.37 0.83
CA ALA A 208 -20.23 19.53 1.95
C ALA A 208 -21.04 18.31 1.50
N GLU A 209 -21.91 18.46 0.50
CA GLU A 209 -22.65 17.33 -0.09
C GLU A 209 -21.72 16.35 -0.83
N LEU A 210 -20.69 16.87 -1.51
CA LEU A 210 -19.64 16.03 -2.11
C LEU A 210 -18.85 15.26 -1.04
N CYS A 211 -18.45 15.92 0.06
CA CYS A 211 -17.80 15.25 1.19
C CYS A 211 -18.69 14.15 1.79
N GLN A 212 -19.97 14.43 2.00
CA GLN A 212 -20.92 13.43 2.48
C GLN A 212 -21.00 12.23 1.53
N THR A 213 -21.03 12.48 0.23
CA THR A 213 -21.03 11.44 -0.81
C THR A 213 -19.75 10.60 -0.78
N ALA A 214 -18.61 11.21 -0.45
CA ALA A 214 -17.32 10.54 -0.34
C ALA A 214 -17.14 9.77 1.00
N GLY A 215 -18.08 9.89 1.94
CA GLY A 215 -17.98 9.30 3.27
C GLY A 215 -17.17 10.13 4.26
N ILE A 216 -17.05 11.45 4.04
CA ILE A 216 -16.28 12.41 4.85
C ILE A 216 -17.26 13.23 5.71
N LYS A 217 -16.96 13.41 7.00
CA LYS A 217 -17.78 14.19 7.93
C LYS A 217 -17.24 15.60 8.06
N VAL A 218 -18.05 16.55 7.61
CA VAL A 218 -17.71 17.97 7.76
C VAL A 218 -17.87 18.40 9.22
N VAL A 219 -16.78 18.86 9.84
CA VAL A 219 -16.75 19.34 11.24
C VAL A 219 -16.68 20.86 11.36
N ALA A 220 -16.19 21.54 10.33
CA ALA A 220 -16.23 23.00 10.24
C ALA A 220 -16.27 23.46 8.77
N ARG A 221 -16.76 24.68 8.55
CA ARG A 221 -16.83 25.32 7.24
C ARG A 221 -16.34 26.75 7.37
N GLU A 222 -15.33 27.10 6.59
CA GLU A 222 -14.70 28.42 6.63
C GLU A 222 -14.64 29.02 5.23
N GLN A 223 -15.20 30.21 5.11
CA GLN A 223 -15.10 31.01 3.89
C GLN A 223 -14.38 32.32 4.20
N GLN A 224 -13.46 32.68 3.33
CA GLN A 224 -12.79 33.97 3.41
C GLN A 224 -13.26 34.86 2.27
N ARG A 225 -13.75 36.05 2.62
CA ARG A 225 -13.97 37.10 1.63
C ARG A 225 -12.64 37.73 1.22
N ARG A 226 -12.25 37.58 -0.04
CA ARG A 226 -10.99 38.14 -0.56
C ARG A 226 -11.16 38.60 -2.01
N ARG A 227 -10.47 39.68 -2.39
CA ARG A 227 -10.51 40.23 -3.77
C ARG A 227 -9.77 39.36 -4.79
N ALA A 228 -8.71 38.67 -4.37
CA ALA A 228 -7.90 37.80 -5.21
C ALA A 228 -7.23 36.73 -4.36
N ILE A 229 -7.13 35.51 -4.91
CA ILE A 229 -6.48 34.37 -4.25
C ILE A 229 -5.01 34.67 -3.95
N ASP A 230 -4.49 34.14 -2.85
CA ASP A 230 -3.06 34.21 -2.57
C ASP A 230 -2.28 33.19 -3.44
N ALA A 231 -1.24 33.66 -4.11
CA ALA A 231 -0.47 32.81 -5.03
C ALA A 231 0.32 31.71 -4.29
N ALA A 232 0.64 31.92 -3.01
CA ALA A 232 1.41 30.97 -2.22
C ALA A 232 0.52 29.98 -1.47
N THR A 233 -0.63 30.39 -0.94
CA THR A 233 -1.45 29.62 0.00
C THR A 233 -2.94 29.65 -0.30
N TYR A 234 -3.38 30.27 -1.39
CA TYR A 234 -4.79 30.45 -1.76
C TYR A 234 -5.60 31.39 -0.82
N ILE A 235 -5.51 31.21 0.50
CA ILE A 235 -6.20 32.00 1.55
C ILE A 235 -5.30 33.01 2.30
N GLY A 236 -3.99 32.96 2.11
CA GLY A 236 -3.02 33.78 2.84
C GLY A 236 -2.56 33.13 4.15
N SER A 237 -1.33 33.44 4.59
CA SER A 237 -0.68 32.80 5.73
C SER A 237 -1.44 32.96 7.04
N GLY A 238 -1.92 34.17 7.36
CA GLY A 238 -2.65 34.41 8.61
C GLY A 238 -3.94 33.59 8.72
N LYS A 239 -4.66 33.41 7.59
CA LYS A 239 -5.87 32.58 7.58
C LYS A 239 -5.52 31.08 7.65
N ALA A 240 -4.40 30.67 7.06
CA ALA A 240 -3.91 29.30 7.21
C ALA A 240 -3.58 28.99 8.69
N ASP A 241 -2.94 29.90 9.41
CA ASP A 241 -2.64 29.73 10.85
C ASP A 241 -3.95 29.64 11.68
N GLU A 242 -4.94 30.47 11.39
CA GLU A 242 -6.28 30.38 11.99
C GLU A 242 -6.95 29.03 11.73
N LEU A 243 -6.88 28.53 10.49
CA LEU A 243 -7.46 27.24 10.11
C LEU A 243 -6.76 26.07 10.80
N ALA A 244 -5.44 26.13 10.98
CA ALA A 244 -4.68 25.09 11.70
C ALA A 244 -5.17 24.98 13.16
N LEU A 245 -5.39 26.12 13.83
CA LEU A 245 -5.95 26.16 15.17
C LEU A 245 -7.39 25.61 15.20
N LEU A 246 -8.22 25.99 14.23
CA LEU A 246 -9.60 25.48 14.10
C LEU A 246 -9.62 23.96 13.90
N ALA A 247 -8.78 23.43 13.02
CA ALA A 247 -8.69 21.99 12.79
C ALA A 247 -8.28 21.23 14.05
N SER A 248 -7.34 21.76 14.83
CA SER A 248 -6.97 21.18 16.13
C SER A 248 -8.15 21.20 17.11
N ALA A 249 -8.87 22.32 17.22
CA ALA A 249 -10.03 22.45 18.10
C ALA A 249 -11.21 21.54 17.70
N CYS A 250 -11.38 21.30 16.39
CA CYS A 250 -12.43 20.46 15.84
C CYS A 250 -12.01 19.01 15.65
N GLU A 251 -10.80 18.60 16.05
CA GLU A 251 -10.24 17.27 15.83
C GLU A 251 -10.41 16.84 14.36
N ALA A 252 -9.97 17.70 13.44
CA ALA A 252 -10.06 17.42 12.01
C ALA A 252 -8.89 16.58 11.53
N ASP A 253 -9.16 15.70 10.57
CA ASP A 253 -8.20 14.79 9.96
C ASP A 253 -7.71 15.30 8.60
N ILE A 254 -8.49 16.15 7.94
CA ILE A 254 -8.26 16.60 6.56
C ILE A 254 -8.82 17.99 6.30
N PHE A 255 -8.19 18.74 5.39
CA PHE A 255 -8.78 19.93 4.78
C PHE A 255 -9.30 19.65 3.38
N VAL A 256 -10.50 20.13 3.08
CA VAL A 256 -11.07 20.08 1.73
C VAL A 256 -11.26 21.51 1.21
N PHE A 257 -10.53 21.84 0.15
CA PHE A 257 -10.58 23.14 -0.49
C PHE A 257 -11.58 23.17 -1.64
N ASP A 258 -12.37 24.25 -1.70
CA ASP A 258 -13.44 24.42 -2.67
C ASP A 258 -12.96 24.56 -4.12
N ASP A 259 -11.77 25.11 -4.32
CA ASP A 259 -11.17 25.33 -5.64
C ASP A 259 -10.00 24.39 -5.89
N GLU A 260 -9.70 24.16 -7.18
CA GLU A 260 -8.51 23.44 -7.60
C GLU A 260 -7.23 24.18 -7.17
N LEU A 261 -6.39 23.50 -6.38
CA LEU A 261 -5.14 24.08 -5.88
C LEU A 261 -3.99 23.83 -6.85
N THR A 262 -3.14 24.84 -7.04
CA THR A 262 -1.86 24.65 -7.73
C THR A 262 -0.89 23.83 -6.88
N ALA A 263 0.11 23.23 -7.52
CA ALA A 263 1.13 22.43 -6.82
C ALA A 263 1.88 23.22 -5.71
N ILE A 264 2.04 24.53 -5.90
CA ILE A 264 2.69 25.40 -4.91
C ILE A 264 1.76 25.67 -3.74
N GLN A 265 0.49 26.00 -4.02
CA GLN A 265 -0.52 26.24 -2.99
C GLN A 265 -0.73 25.01 -2.13
N LEU A 266 -0.96 23.84 -2.74
CA LEU A 266 -1.16 22.58 -2.03
C LEU A 266 -0.02 22.31 -1.04
N ARG A 267 1.23 22.37 -1.51
CA ARG A 267 2.41 22.12 -0.68
C ARG A 267 2.56 23.11 0.46
N ASN A 268 2.39 24.41 0.17
CA ASN A 268 2.58 25.44 1.18
C ASN A 268 1.46 25.39 2.23
N LEU A 269 0.24 25.06 1.81
CA LEU A 269 -0.88 24.82 2.73
C LEU A 269 -0.65 23.56 3.56
N GLU A 270 -0.20 22.43 3.00
CA GLU A 270 0.12 21.22 3.76
C GLU A 270 1.16 21.51 4.85
N GLN A 271 2.18 22.33 4.52
CA GLN A 271 3.19 22.76 5.48
C GLN A 271 2.65 23.68 6.57
N ALA A 272 1.75 24.60 6.23
CA ALA A 272 1.17 25.55 7.17
C ALA A 272 0.10 24.91 8.08
N LEU A 273 -0.72 24.03 7.52
CA LEU A 273 -1.87 23.42 8.19
C LEU A 273 -1.52 22.13 8.94
N GLY A 274 -0.44 21.45 8.56
CA GLY A 274 0.02 20.22 9.22
C GLY A 274 -0.87 19.00 9.00
N LEU A 275 -1.90 19.11 8.17
CA LEU A 275 -2.84 18.05 7.81
C LEU A 275 -2.87 17.80 6.30
N PRO A 276 -3.28 16.60 5.86
CA PRO A 276 -3.52 16.31 4.45
C PRO A 276 -4.54 17.28 3.82
N ILE A 277 -4.36 17.55 2.53
CA ILE A 277 -5.22 18.45 1.77
C ILE A 277 -5.77 17.77 0.54
N VAL A 278 -7.07 17.91 0.34
CA VAL A 278 -7.79 17.54 -0.87
C VAL A 278 -8.46 18.79 -1.43
N ASP A 279 -8.47 18.95 -2.73
CA ASP A 279 -9.25 19.99 -3.41
C ASP A 279 -10.49 19.38 -4.08
N ARG A 280 -11.43 20.24 -4.50
CA ARG A 280 -12.67 19.83 -5.15
C ARG A 280 -12.44 18.88 -6.32
N THR A 281 -11.43 19.14 -7.17
CA THR A 281 -11.14 18.28 -8.33
C THR A 281 -10.77 16.87 -7.89
N MET A 282 -9.87 16.74 -6.90
CA MET A 282 -9.45 15.43 -6.38
C MET A 282 -10.61 14.71 -5.66
N LEU A 283 -11.41 15.43 -4.86
CA LEU A 283 -12.59 14.88 -4.20
C LEU A 283 -13.58 14.26 -5.19
N ILE A 284 -13.87 14.96 -6.28
CA ILE A 284 -14.76 14.47 -7.35
C ILE A 284 -14.19 13.20 -7.99
N LEU A 285 -12.89 13.17 -8.25
CA LEU A 285 -12.23 11.98 -8.81
C LEU A 285 -12.30 10.78 -7.86
N ASP A 286 -12.20 11.01 -6.54
CA ASP A 286 -12.32 9.96 -5.53
C ASP A 286 -13.75 9.42 -5.43
N ILE A 287 -14.76 10.29 -5.50
CA ILE A 287 -16.17 9.87 -5.60
C ILE A 287 -16.39 9.01 -6.86
N PHE A 288 -15.83 9.42 -8.00
CA PHE A 288 -15.91 8.62 -9.21
C PHE A 288 -15.19 7.29 -9.07
N ALA A 289 -14.06 7.23 -8.37
CA ALA A 289 -13.34 5.99 -8.13
C ALA A 289 -14.16 5.02 -7.28
N GLN A 290 -14.82 5.52 -6.23
CA GLN A 290 -15.74 4.74 -5.39
C GLN A 290 -16.94 4.22 -6.18
N ARG A 291 -17.45 4.99 -7.13
CA ARG A 291 -18.64 4.63 -7.94
C ARG A 291 -18.32 3.83 -9.20
N ALA A 292 -17.07 3.80 -9.67
CA ALA A 292 -16.70 3.16 -10.93
C ALA A 292 -16.82 1.62 -10.86
N GLN A 293 -17.89 1.07 -11.45
CA GLN A 293 -18.11 -0.38 -11.51
C GLN A 293 -17.52 -1.03 -12.77
N SER A 294 -17.62 -0.37 -13.92
CA SER A 294 -17.16 -0.91 -15.19
C SER A 294 -15.64 -0.85 -15.33
N ARG A 295 -15.05 -1.80 -16.07
CA ARG A 295 -13.61 -1.78 -16.38
C ARG A 295 -13.20 -0.46 -17.06
N GLU A 296 -13.97 -0.01 -18.04
CA GLU A 296 -13.75 1.28 -18.73
C GLU A 296 -13.76 2.45 -17.74
N GLY A 297 -14.77 2.51 -16.86
CA GLY A 297 -14.88 3.57 -15.85
C GLY A 297 -13.72 3.57 -14.87
N LYS A 298 -13.30 2.40 -14.37
CA LYS A 298 -12.14 2.28 -13.47
C LYS A 298 -10.85 2.80 -14.12
N LEU A 299 -10.62 2.42 -15.39
CA LEU A 299 -9.45 2.88 -16.14
C LEU A 299 -9.49 4.40 -16.41
N GLN A 300 -10.66 4.95 -16.74
CA GLN A 300 -10.83 6.40 -16.96
C GLN A 300 -10.57 7.20 -15.69
N VAL A 301 -11.09 6.76 -14.54
CA VAL A 301 -10.89 7.45 -13.27
C VAL A 301 -9.42 7.36 -12.83
N GLU A 302 -8.80 6.18 -12.94
CA GLU A 302 -7.38 6.00 -12.65
C GLU A 302 -6.52 6.92 -13.53
N LEU A 303 -6.82 6.99 -14.83
CA LEU A 303 -6.12 7.87 -15.77
C LEU A 303 -6.27 9.35 -15.37
N ALA A 304 -7.47 9.78 -15.00
CA ALA A 304 -7.75 11.15 -14.57
C ALA A 304 -6.98 11.50 -13.29
N GLN A 305 -7.00 10.63 -12.27
CA GLN A 305 -6.24 10.80 -11.03
C GLN A 305 -4.73 10.90 -11.29
N LEU A 306 -4.18 10.05 -12.17
CA LEU A 306 -2.75 10.09 -12.50
C LEU A 306 -2.38 11.36 -13.27
N LYS A 307 -3.21 11.80 -14.22
CA LYS A 307 -3.01 13.07 -14.93
C LYS A 307 -3.08 14.27 -13.99
N TYR A 308 -3.97 14.22 -12.99
CA TYR A 308 -4.12 15.27 -11.98
C TYR A 308 -2.91 15.36 -11.04
N ARG A 309 -2.40 14.22 -10.58
CA ARG A 309 -1.27 14.11 -9.64
C ARG A 309 0.09 14.42 -10.29
N LEU A 310 0.28 14.03 -11.55
CA LEU A 310 1.56 14.16 -12.26
C LEU A 310 2.18 15.57 -12.22
N PRO A 311 1.47 16.67 -12.54
CA PRO A 311 2.03 18.02 -12.46
C PRO A 311 2.31 18.46 -11.02
N ARG A 312 1.56 17.92 -10.03
CA ARG A 312 1.67 18.29 -8.61
C ARG A 312 2.88 17.66 -7.91
N LEU A 313 3.34 16.50 -8.39
CA LEU A 313 4.60 15.88 -7.94
C LEU A 313 5.86 16.69 -8.31
N LEU A 314 5.81 17.52 -9.35
CA LEU A 314 6.93 18.35 -9.79
C LEU A 314 7.34 19.40 -8.74
N GLY A 315 6.40 19.82 -7.88
CA GLY A 315 6.63 20.84 -6.83
C GLY A 315 7.41 20.34 -5.62
N MET A 316 7.51 19.02 -5.41
CA MET A 316 8.13 18.41 -4.23
C MET A 316 9.67 18.31 -4.33
N GLY A 317 10.23 18.31 -5.54
CA GLY A 317 11.67 18.09 -5.76
C GLY A 317 12.58 19.23 -5.29
N LYS A 318 12.08 20.48 -5.27
CA LYS A 318 12.89 21.66 -4.89
C LYS A 318 13.24 21.72 -3.39
N VAL A 319 12.50 21.01 -2.52
CA VAL A 319 12.75 20.98 -1.07
C VAL A 319 13.81 19.93 -0.71
N LEU A 320 13.76 18.75 -1.34
CA LEU A 320 14.80 17.71 -1.20
C LEU A 320 16.17 18.18 -1.72
N SER A 321 16.18 19.08 -2.70
CA SER A 321 17.39 19.72 -3.23
C SER A 321 18.07 20.66 -2.22
N ARG A 322 17.30 21.34 -1.37
CA ARG A 322 17.82 22.32 -0.40
C ARG A 322 18.46 21.71 0.85
N GLN A 323 18.12 20.47 1.21
CA GLN A 323 18.80 19.74 2.29
C GLN A 323 20.11 19.07 1.87
N GLY A 324 20.51 19.17 0.60
CA GLY A 324 21.72 18.54 0.06
C GLY A 324 22.54 19.47 -0.84
N ALA A 325 22.87 20.68 -0.38
CA ALA A 325 23.73 21.58 -1.13
C ALA A 325 25.18 21.56 -0.62
N SER A 326 25.94 20.56 -1.07
CA SER A 326 27.39 20.71 -1.30
C SER A 326 27.83 19.76 -2.41
N GLY A 327 27.85 20.29 -3.64
CA GLY A 327 28.45 19.59 -4.77
C GLY A 327 27.87 19.99 -6.12
N VAL A 328 28.64 20.77 -6.88
CA VAL A 328 28.38 21.09 -8.29
C VAL A 328 28.24 19.78 -9.08
N GLY A 329 27.04 19.49 -9.59
CA GLY A 329 26.82 18.51 -10.67
C GLY A 329 26.18 17.16 -10.31
N MET A 330 25.83 16.87 -9.05
CA MET A 330 25.18 15.59 -8.70
C MET A 330 23.76 15.80 -8.14
N ARG A 331 22.73 15.39 -8.90
CA ARG A 331 21.33 15.34 -8.44
C ARG A 331 21.20 14.44 -7.21
N GLY A 332 20.55 14.94 -6.17
CA GLY A 332 20.38 14.23 -4.89
C GLY A 332 19.48 12.99 -4.96
N PRO A 333 19.56 12.07 -3.99
CA PRO A 333 18.76 10.83 -3.95
C PRO A 333 17.24 11.06 -3.98
N GLY A 334 16.75 12.15 -3.38
CA GLY A 334 15.33 12.55 -3.43
C GLY A 334 14.85 12.98 -4.82
N GLU A 335 15.67 13.72 -5.56
CA GLU A 335 15.37 14.13 -6.94
C GLU A 335 15.32 12.92 -7.88
N LYS A 336 16.22 11.95 -7.68
CA LYS A 336 16.21 10.69 -8.42
C LYS A 336 14.94 9.87 -8.14
N LYS A 337 14.50 9.79 -6.87
CA LYS A 337 13.28 9.06 -6.48
C LYS A 337 12.02 9.67 -7.14
N LEU A 338 11.87 10.99 -7.07
CA LEU A 338 10.76 11.71 -7.72
C LEU A 338 10.79 11.55 -9.25
N GLU A 339 11.98 11.56 -9.87
CA GLU A 339 12.08 11.31 -11.30
C GLU A 339 11.67 9.89 -11.68
N ILE A 340 12.05 8.89 -10.89
CA ILE A 340 11.65 7.49 -11.10
C ILE A 340 10.12 7.34 -10.97
N ASP A 341 9.53 7.92 -9.92
CA ASP A 341 8.08 7.87 -9.71
C ASP A 341 7.32 8.57 -10.83
N ARG A 342 7.83 9.71 -11.30
CA ARG A 342 7.28 10.41 -12.48
C ARG A 342 7.34 9.55 -13.74
N ARG A 343 8.46 8.85 -13.98
CA ARG A 343 8.59 7.94 -15.15
C ARG A 343 7.59 6.79 -15.06
N ARG A 344 7.37 6.24 -13.86
CA ARG A 344 6.37 5.18 -13.62
C ARG A 344 4.95 5.69 -13.89
N ILE A 345 4.58 6.86 -13.37
CA ILE A 345 3.26 7.45 -13.62
C ILE A 345 3.05 7.70 -15.12
N ARG A 346 4.03 8.27 -15.82
CA ARG A 346 3.92 8.48 -17.27
C ARG A 346 3.75 7.18 -18.05
N ARG A 347 4.47 6.12 -17.67
CA ARG A 347 4.30 4.81 -18.27
C ARG A 347 2.89 4.26 -18.04
N ARG A 348 2.39 4.34 -16.79
CA ARG A 348 1.04 3.89 -16.47
C ARG A 348 -0.03 4.69 -17.21
N VAL A 349 0.13 6.01 -17.32
CA VAL A 349 -0.74 6.87 -18.13
C VAL A 349 -0.78 6.39 -19.58
N PHE A 350 0.38 6.10 -20.17
CA PHE A 350 0.46 5.59 -21.55
C PHE A 350 -0.22 4.22 -21.70
N GLU A 351 0.01 3.29 -20.78
CA GLU A 351 -0.65 1.96 -20.76
C GLU A 351 -2.17 2.10 -20.67
N LEU A 352 -2.67 2.94 -19.76
CA LEU A 352 -4.10 3.20 -19.58
C LEU A 352 -4.74 3.84 -20.82
N GLU A 353 -4.04 4.77 -21.48
CA GLU A 353 -4.49 5.38 -22.73
C GLU A 353 -4.60 4.34 -23.86
N GLN A 354 -3.66 3.40 -23.94
CA GLN A 354 -3.72 2.29 -24.90
C GLN A 354 -4.88 1.34 -24.61
N GLU A 355 -5.04 0.90 -23.36
CA GLU A 355 -6.16 0.04 -22.95
C GLU A 355 -7.52 0.69 -23.25
N LEU A 356 -7.66 1.98 -22.97
CA LEU A 356 -8.88 2.73 -23.27
C LEU A 356 -9.15 2.85 -24.77
N ALA A 357 -8.11 3.06 -25.58
CA ALA A 357 -8.26 3.09 -27.04
C ALA A 357 -8.75 1.75 -27.61
N GLU A 358 -8.33 0.62 -27.03
CA GLU A 358 -8.84 -0.70 -27.41
C GLU A 358 -10.31 -0.89 -27.03
N ILE A 359 -10.69 -0.48 -25.82
CA ILE A 359 -12.08 -0.50 -25.35
C ILE A 359 -12.96 0.37 -26.25
N GLU A 360 -12.47 1.55 -26.64
CA GLU A 360 -13.19 2.46 -27.52
C GLU A 360 -13.46 1.84 -28.89
N LYS A 361 -12.48 1.14 -29.49
CA LYS A 361 -12.68 0.40 -30.75
C LYS A 361 -13.79 -0.65 -30.62
N GLN A 362 -13.79 -1.42 -29.54
CA GLN A 362 -14.84 -2.42 -29.28
C GLN A 362 -16.22 -1.77 -29.10
N ARG A 363 -16.28 -0.61 -28.41
CA ARG A 363 -17.50 0.17 -28.22
C ARG A 363 -18.02 0.75 -29.53
N GLY A 364 -17.13 1.18 -30.43
CA GLY A 364 -17.46 1.63 -31.79
C GLY A 364 -18.18 0.56 -32.61
N LEU A 365 -17.67 -0.68 -32.60
CA LEU A 365 -18.32 -1.82 -33.26
C LEU A 365 -19.73 -2.10 -32.72
N ARG A 366 -19.92 -2.00 -31.38
CA ARG A 366 -21.23 -2.15 -30.74
C ARG A 366 -22.19 -1.01 -31.09
N ARG A 367 -21.69 0.24 -31.18
CA ARG A 367 -22.48 1.40 -31.61
C ARG A 367 -22.93 1.27 -33.06
N ALA A 368 -22.05 0.85 -33.97
CA ALA A 368 -22.40 0.64 -35.38
C ALA A 368 -23.54 -0.39 -35.55
N LYS A 369 -23.50 -1.50 -34.80
CA LYS A 369 -24.59 -2.48 -34.78
C LYS A 369 -25.91 -1.92 -34.23
N ARG A 370 -25.86 -1.06 -33.20
CA ARG A 370 -27.06 -0.42 -32.64
C ARG A 370 -27.65 0.64 -33.58
N ALA A 371 -26.81 1.39 -34.29
CA ALA A 371 -27.25 2.39 -35.27
C ALA A 371 -27.94 1.76 -36.48
N ALA A 372 -27.59 0.51 -36.83
CA ALA A 372 -28.27 -0.26 -37.86
C ALA A 372 -29.65 -0.80 -37.43
N ASN A 373 -30.01 -0.65 -36.15
CA ASN A 373 -31.27 -1.13 -35.60
C ASN A 373 -32.24 0.06 -35.42
N PRO A 374 -33.53 -0.04 -35.78
CA PRO A 374 -34.47 1.11 -35.78
C PRO A 374 -34.95 1.51 -34.38
N ILE A 375 -34.21 1.19 -33.32
CA ILE A 375 -34.60 1.48 -31.93
C ILE A 375 -34.07 2.89 -31.56
N PRO A 376 -34.94 3.83 -31.13
CA PRO A 376 -34.51 5.15 -30.72
C PRO A 376 -33.62 5.10 -29.47
N VAL A 377 -32.54 5.88 -29.48
CA VAL A 377 -31.61 6.03 -28.35
C VAL A 377 -31.88 7.36 -27.69
N VAL A 378 -32.21 7.33 -26.39
CA VAL A 378 -32.46 8.53 -25.58
C VAL A 378 -31.40 8.61 -24.48
N ALA A 379 -30.88 9.81 -24.22
CA ALA A 379 -29.97 10.09 -23.12
C ALA A 379 -30.66 11.06 -22.15
N LEU A 380 -30.58 10.74 -20.86
CA LEU A 380 -31.01 11.63 -19.78
C LEU A 380 -29.76 12.25 -19.13
N VAL A 381 -29.79 13.56 -18.94
CA VAL A 381 -28.73 14.33 -18.28
C VAL A 381 -29.35 15.30 -17.29
N GLY A 382 -28.73 15.46 -16.13
CA GLY A 382 -29.19 16.32 -15.04
C GLY A 382 -28.15 16.36 -13.91
N TYR A 383 -28.28 17.35 -13.02
CA TYR A 383 -27.56 17.42 -11.75
C TYR A 383 -28.25 16.55 -10.71
#